data_AF-X1E0J7-F1
#
_entry.id   AF-X1E0J7-F1
#
_cell.length_a   1.000
_cell.length_b   1.000
_cell.length_c   1.000
_cell.angle_alpha   90.00
_cell.angle_beta   90.00
_cell.angle_gamma   90.00
#
_symmetry.space_group_name_H-M   'P 1'
#
loop_
_entity.id
_entity.type
_entity.pdbx_description
1 polymer ?
#
loop_
_entity_poly.entity_id
_entity_poly.type
_entity_poly.pdbx_seq_one_letter_code
_entity_poly.pdbx_strand_id
1 'polypeptide(L)'
;LKAYLALNSDDPNYQGAWSWLRERKGKDVSIEAVTDQDEQAFMGYIAGLYYQMTVEIIKSIDPNHLVMGSRLHGAGKRIEAIIRAAAEHLDVVTINYYNSWGPDLTDNWEQWMDKPFLITEWYVKGEDVAKTDPSFTNLGGAGWIVPTQQDRGHFYEHFTLELLESPLCAGWHWYRYIDQIDQVDGDSVNKGMLTNSYENYQPLMDAMKRINTRVYDLIEFFDGTDFTTG
;
A
#
# COMPACT_ATOMS: atom_id res chain seq x y z
N LEU A 1 5.57 -21.02 -0.97
CA LEU A 1 5.99 -22.31 -1.57
C LEU A 1 5.33 -23.49 -0.89
N LYS A 2 5.58 -23.77 0.40
CA LYS A 2 4.99 -24.93 1.12
C LYS A 2 3.47 -25.03 0.98
N ALA A 3 2.77 -23.89 1.06
CA ALA A 3 1.32 -23.85 0.85
C ALA A 3 0.90 -24.37 -0.55
N TYR A 4 1.67 -24.09 -1.60
CA TYR A 4 1.40 -24.58 -2.95
C TYR A 4 1.76 -26.07 -3.08
N LEU A 5 2.86 -26.50 -2.45
CA LEU A 5 3.28 -27.91 -2.44
C LEU A 5 2.32 -28.82 -1.66
N ALA A 6 1.44 -28.25 -0.82
CA ALA A 6 0.42 -28.96 -0.05
C ALA A 6 -0.95 -29.03 -0.77
N LEU A 7 -1.10 -28.42 -1.95
CA LEU A 7 -2.31 -28.53 -2.76
C LEU A 7 -2.45 -29.93 -3.39
N ASN A 8 -3.61 -30.21 -3.98
CA ASN A 8 -3.84 -31.46 -4.71
C ASN A 8 -2.92 -31.56 -5.94
N SER A 9 -2.55 -32.79 -6.32
CA SER A 9 -1.55 -33.00 -7.37
C SER A 9 -2.01 -32.64 -8.78
N ASP A 10 -3.32 -32.54 -8.99
CA ASP A 10 -3.96 -32.06 -10.21
C ASP A 10 -4.10 -30.53 -10.26
N ASP A 11 -3.82 -29.81 -9.16
CA ASP A 11 -3.83 -28.35 -9.14
C ASP A 11 -2.64 -27.78 -9.95
N PRO A 12 -2.87 -26.86 -10.90
CA PRO A 12 -1.78 -26.27 -11.68
C PRO A 12 -0.76 -25.52 -10.81
N ASN A 13 -1.16 -24.96 -9.67
CA ASN A 13 -0.26 -24.30 -8.72
C ASN A 13 0.64 -25.30 -8.01
N TYR A 14 0.13 -26.48 -7.67
CA TYR A 14 0.95 -27.59 -7.15
C TYR A 14 2.00 -27.99 -8.18
N GLN A 15 1.58 -28.23 -9.42
CA GLN A 15 2.45 -28.67 -10.50
C GLN A 15 3.54 -27.62 -10.81
N GLY A 16 3.15 -26.35 -10.89
CA GLY A 16 4.06 -25.22 -11.09
C GLY A 16 5.07 -25.08 -9.95
N ALA A 17 4.63 -25.17 -8.70
CA ALA A 17 5.52 -25.09 -7.53
C ALA A 17 6.56 -26.21 -7.49
N TRP A 18 6.15 -27.45 -7.78
CA TRP A 18 7.08 -28.58 -7.87
C TRP A 18 8.04 -28.46 -9.05
N SER A 19 7.56 -28.00 -10.21
CA SER A 19 8.42 -27.76 -11.37
C SER A 19 9.51 -26.74 -11.04
N TRP A 20 9.12 -25.60 -10.48
CA TRP A 20 10.05 -24.54 -10.06
C TRP A 20 11.07 -25.04 -9.02
N LEU A 21 10.61 -25.76 -8.00
CA LEU A 21 11.50 -26.27 -6.94
C LEU A 21 12.51 -27.29 -7.49
N ARG A 22 12.05 -28.21 -8.35
CA ARG A 22 12.90 -29.25 -8.95
C ARG A 22 13.90 -28.68 -9.95
N GLU A 23 13.55 -27.62 -10.67
CA GLU A 23 14.50 -26.90 -11.53
C GLU A 23 15.64 -26.30 -10.70
N ARG A 24 15.32 -25.73 -9.54
CA ARG A 24 16.29 -25.08 -8.66
C ARG A 24 17.15 -26.06 -7.85
N LYS A 25 16.57 -27.17 -7.39
CA LYS A 25 17.20 -28.08 -6.41
C LYS A 25 17.39 -29.52 -6.89
N GLY A 26 16.98 -29.84 -8.11
CA GLY A 26 17.07 -31.19 -8.67
C GLY A 26 15.76 -31.99 -8.49
N LYS A 27 15.62 -33.05 -9.30
CA LYS A 27 14.36 -33.79 -9.46
C LYS A 27 13.89 -34.53 -8.19
N ASP A 28 14.83 -34.94 -7.35
CA ASP A 28 14.57 -35.76 -6.16
C ASP A 28 14.38 -34.94 -4.88
N VAL A 29 14.28 -33.61 -4.99
CA VAL A 29 14.04 -32.72 -3.85
C VAL A 29 12.71 -33.05 -3.15
N SER A 30 12.73 -33.02 -1.81
CA SER A 30 11.55 -33.21 -0.97
C SER A 30 11.13 -31.92 -0.28
N ILE A 31 9.93 -31.91 0.32
CA ILE A 31 9.39 -30.71 0.99
C ILE A 31 10.22 -30.32 2.22
N GLU A 32 10.88 -31.27 2.87
CA GLU A 32 11.75 -31.06 4.03
C GLU A 32 13.01 -30.27 3.67
N ALA A 33 13.41 -30.25 2.39
CA ALA A 33 14.55 -29.50 1.90
C ALA A 33 14.23 -28.03 1.57
N VAL A 34 12.97 -27.60 1.72
CA VAL A 34 12.53 -26.22 1.47
C VAL A 34 12.97 -25.30 2.60
N THR A 35 13.78 -24.30 2.26
CA THR A 35 14.26 -23.27 3.19
C THR A 35 13.42 -22.01 3.12
N ASP A 36 13.61 -21.10 4.08
CA ASP A 36 12.98 -19.77 4.04
C ASP A 36 13.45 -18.95 2.83
N GLN A 37 14.67 -19.19 2.34
CA GLN A 37 15.16 -18.57 1.12
C GLN A 37 14.40 -19.08 -0.11
N ASP A 38 14.05 -20.37 -0.17
CA ASP A 38 13.22 -20.90 -1.24
C ASP A 38 11.78 -20.35 -1.16
N GLU A 39 11.24 -20.20 0.05
CA GLU A 39 9.94 -19.55 0.26
C GLU A 39 9.94 -18.12 -0.30
N GLN A 40 10.93 -17.30 0.06
CA GLN A 40 11.06 -15.93 -0.43
C GLN A 40 11.29 -15.87 -1.94
N ALA A 41 12.19 -16.69 -2.48
CA ALA A 41 12.44 -16.74 -3.92
C ALA A 41 11.18 -17.15 -4.71
N PHE A 42 10.40 -18.10 -4.18
CA PHE A 42 9.14 -18.50 -4.81
C PHE A 42 8.08 -17.40 -4.74
N MET A 43 7.98 -16.66 -3.64
CA MET A 43 7.07 -15.51 -3.54
C MET A 43 7.41 -14.44 -4.58
N GLY A 44 8.71 -14.13 -4.76
CA GLY A 44 9.17 -13.23 -5.81
C GLY A 44 8.88 -13.75 -7.22
N TYR A 45 9.11 -15.03 -7.48
CA TYR A 45 8.79 -15.67 -8.77
C TYR A 45 7.32 -15.55 -9.13
N ILE A 46 6.41 -15.89 -8.21
CA ILE A 46 4.96 -15.79 -8.46
C ILE A 46 4.53 -14.32 -8.67
N ALA A 47 5.06 -13.39 -7.88
CA ALA A 47 4.81 -11.97 -8.08
C ALA A 47 5.31 -11.49 -9.46
N GLY A 48 6.51 -11.90 -9.86
CA GLY A 48 7.12 -11.55 -11.15
C GLY A 48 6.28 -12.05 -12.32
N LEU A 49 5.88 -13.32 -12.30
CA LEU A 49 4.97 -13.85 -13.33
C LEU A 49 3.66 -13.07 -13.43
N TYR A 50 3.05 -12.76 -12.29
CA TYR A 50 1.82 -11.97 -12.26
C TYR A 50 2.00 -10.59 -12.89
N TYR A 51 3.05 -9.85 -12.49
CA TYR A 51 3.29 -8.51 -13.00
C TYR A 51 3.74 -8.51 -14.46
N GLN A 52 4.61 -9.44 -14.87
CA GLN A 52 5.00 -9.60 -16.26
C GLN A 52 3.77 -9.77 -17.15
N MET A 53 2.93 -10.79 -16.88
CA MET A 53 1.76 -11.08 -17.71
C MET A 53 0.77 -9.91 -17.76
N THR A 54 0.48 -9.30 -16.61
CA THR A 54 -0.49 -8.20 -16.54
C THR A 54 0.02 -6.94 -17.25
N VAL A 55 1.29 -6.58 -17.06
CA VAL A 55 1.92 -5.43 -17.74
C VAL A 55 1.98 -5.66 -19.24
N GLU A 56 2.43 -6.84 -19.70
CA GLU A 56 2.51 -7.17 -21.13
C GLU A 56 1.15 -7.05 -21.80
N ILE A 57 0.09 -7.59 -21.20
CA ILE A 57 -1.27 -7.50 -21.73
C ILE A 57 -1.75 -6.05 -21.77
N ILE A 58 -1.62 -5.31 -20.67
CA ILE A 58 -2.08 -3.91 -20.61
C ILE A 58 -1.35 -3.07 -21.66
N LYS A 59 -0.02 -3.15 -21.72
CA LYS A 59 0.79 -2.35 -22.66
C LYS A 59 0.57 -2.75 -24.11
N SER A 60 0.15 -3.99 -24.40
CA SER A 60 -0.20 -4.39 -25.77
C SER A 60 -1.48 -3.70 -26.28
N ILE A 61 -2.37 -3.27 -25.38
CA ILE A 61 -3.65 -2.63 -25.70
C ILE A 61 -3.54 -1.11 -25.50
N ASP A 62 -2.86 -0.68 -24.45
CA ASP A 62 -2.71 0.71 -24.03
C ASP A 62 -1.26 1.03 -23.63
N PRO A 63 -0.37 1.23 -24.63
CA PRO A 63 1.07 1.40 -24.38
C PRO A 63 1.42 2.73 -23.69
N ASN A 64 0.53 3.72 -23.70
CA ASN A 64 0.84 5.10 -23.30
C ASN A 64 0.52 5.41 -21.83
N HIS A 65 -0.27 4.56 -21.15
CA HIS A 65 -0.65 4.78 -19.76
C HIS A 65 0.20 3.99 -18.77
N LEU A 66 0.37 4.52 -17.56
CA LEU A 66 1.14 3.88 -16.49
C LEU A 66 0.43 2.63 -15.98
N VAL A 67 1.19 1.56 -15.74
CA VAL A 67 0.71 0.35 -15.06
C VAL A 67 1.15 0.41 -13.60
N MET A 68 0.16 0.51 -12.70
CA MET A 68 0.38 0.83 -11.28
C MET A 68 0.24 -0.37 -10.33
N GLY A 69 0.24 -1.59 -10.86
CA GLY A 69 0.29 -2.82 -10.06
C GLY A 69 -0.97 -3.13 -9.26
N SER A 70 -0.77 -3.70 -8.07
CA SER A 70 -1.80 -4.46 -7.34
C SER A 70 -2.16 -3.93 -5.95
N ARG A 71 -1.65 -2.75 -5.54
CA ARG A 71 -1.88 -2.16 -4.21
C ARG A 71 -1.40 -3.10 -3.09
N LEU A 72 -0.10 -3.36 -3.06
CA LEU A 72 0.53 -4.25 -2.08
C LEU A 72 0.14 -3.85 -0.65
N HIS A 73 -0.13 -4.84 0.18
CA HIS A 73 -0.60 -4.62 1.55
C HIS A 73 -0.23 -5.79 2.45
N GLY A 74 -0.59 -5.71 3.74
CA GLY A 74 -0.29 -6.76 4.72
C GLY A 74 1.20 -7.06 4.80
N ALA A 75 1.57 -8.34 4.76
CA ALA A 75 2.96 -8.79 4.72
C ALA A 75 3.61 -8.60 3.34
N GLY A 76 2.84 -8.58 2.25
CA GLY A 76 3.36 -8.51 0.88
C GLY A 76 4.23 -7.28 0.63
N LYS A 77 3.86 -6.14 1.23
CA LYS A 77 4.64 -4.89 1.12
C LYS A 77 5.98 -4.91 1.87
N ARG A 78 6.24 -5.92 2.71
CA ARG A 78 7.47 -6.06 3.52
C ARG A 78 8.35 -7.23 3.07
N ILE A 79 8.06 -7.84 1.92
CA ILE A 79 8.83 -8.95 1.36
C ILE A 79 9.64 -8.42 0.17
N GLU A 80 10.96 -8.30 0.37
CA GLU A 80 11.89 -7.78 -0.64
C GLU A 80 11.71 -8.43 -2.01
N ALA A 81 11.59 -9.76 -2.06
CA ALA A 81 11.43 -10.50 -3.31
C ALA A 81 10.15 -10.10 -4.10
N ILE A 82 9.07 -9.75 -3.40
CA ILE A 82 7.82 -9.28 -4.03
C ILE A 82 7.99 -7.84 -4.53
N ILE A 83 8.63 -6.97 -3.73
CA ILE A 83 8.84 -5.57 -4.10
C ILE A 83 9.77 -5.47 -5.32
N ARG A 84 10.87 -6.22 -5.34
CA ARG A 84 11.77 -6.30 -6.50
C ARG A 84 11.05 -6.77 -7.76
N ALA A 85 10.28 -7.84 -7.65
CA ALA A 85 9.50 -8.37 -8.77
C ALA A 85 8.43 -7.37 -9.27
N ALA A 86 7.82 -6.59 -8.37
CA ALA A 86 6.91 -5.52 -8.74
C ALA A 86 7.64 -4.40 -9.50
N ALA A 87 8.76 -3.93 -8.97
CA ALA A 87 9.53 -2.83 -9.55
C ALA A 87 10.17 -3.18 -10.92
N GLU A 88 10.46 -4.46 -11.16
CA GLU A 88 10.98 -4.93 -12.45
C GLU A 88 10.00 -4.68 -13.62
N HIS A 89 8.69 -4.73 -13.35
CA HIS A 89 7.67 -4.69 -14.39
C HIS A 89 6.79 -3.43 -14.35
N LEU A 90 6.57 -2.84 -13.18
CA LEU A 90 5.64 -1.73 -13.00
C LEU A 90 6.27 -0.38 -13.30
N ASP A 91 5.44 0.55 -13.77
CA ASP A 91 5.82 1.96 -13.90
C ASP A 91 5.84 2.65 -12.53
N VAL A 92 4.87 2.30 -11.66
CA VAL A 92 4.75 2.80 -10.28
C VAL A 92 4.30 1.65 -9.36
N VAL A 93 4.98 1.44 -8.24
CA VAL A 93 4.57 0.45 -7.24
C VAL A 93 3.51 1.06 -6.32
N THR A 94 2.32 0.46 -6.23
CA THR A 94 1.25 0.96 -5.34
C THR A 94 1.17 0.16 -4.04
N ILE A 95 0.96 0.87 -2.93
CA ILE A 95 0.99 0.28 -1.58
C ILE A 95 -0.16 0.83 -0.73
N ASN A 96 -0.93 -0.05 -0.08
CA ASN A 96 -1.86 0.34 0.98
C ASN A 96 -1.13 0.28 2.33
N TYR A 97 -1.08 1.40 3.03
CA TYR A 97 -0.33 1.58 4.27
C TYR A 97 -1.27 1.85 5.44
N TYR A 98 -1.53 0.81 6.22
CA TYR A 98 -2.31 0.86 7.45
C TYR A 98 -1.49 0.42 8.66
N ASN A 99 -1.99 0.73 9.85
CA ASN A 99 -1.38 0.34 11.12
C ASN A 99 0.06 0.86 11.32
N SER A 100 0.36 2.09 10.87
CA SER A 100 1.62 2.76 11.19
C SER A 100 1.47 4.26 11.35
N TRP A 101 2.28 4.86 12.22
CA TRP A 101 2.10 6.24 12.68
C TRP A 101 2.62 7.21 11.64
N GLY A 102 3.73 6.83 11.02
CA GLY A 102 4.17 7.29 9.72
C GLY A 102 4.73 6.12 8.90
N PRO A 103 5.16 6.32 7.65
CA PRO A 103 5.90 5.32 6.89
C PRO A 103 7.11 4.80 7.69
N ASP A 104 7.08 3.51 8.03
CA ASP A 104 8.09 2.87 8.85
C ASP A 104 9.44 2.81 8.09
N LEU A 105 10.48 3.42 8.66
CA LEU A 105 11.84 3.44 8.12
C LEU A 105 12.44 2.04 7.89
N THR A 106 11.84 0.97 8.43
CA THR A 106 12.30 -0.42 8.23
C THR A 106 11.83 -1.05 6.92
N ASP A 107 10.94 -0.41 6.16
CA ASP A 107 10.39 -1.01 4.95
C ASP A 107 11.39 -1.06 3.78
N ASN A 108 12.57 -0.43 3.90
CA ASN A 108 13.73 -0.53 2.99
C ASN A 108 13.40 -0.45 1.49
N TRP A 109 12.26 0.13 1.12
CA TRP A 109 11.77 0.18 -0.25
C TRP A 109 12.76 0.83 -1.20
N GLU A 110 13.40 1.91 -0.77
CA GLU A 110 14.43 2.60 -1.54
C GLU A 110 15.69 1.75 -1.81
N GLN A 111 15.92 0.70 -1.03
CA GLN A 111 17.01 -0.26 -1.27
C GLN A 111 16.58 -1.41 -2.19
N TRP A 112 15.27 -1.65 -2.28
CA TRP A 112 14.71 -2.79 -3.00
C TRP A 112 14.23 -2.41 -4.40
N MET A 113 13.89 -1.15 -4.64
CA MET A 113 13.43 -0.67 -5.94
C MET A 113 14.00 0.71 -6.27
N ASP A 114 14.17 0.95 -7.57
CA ASP A 114 14.53 2.24 -8.17
C ASP A 114 13.33 2.92 -8.85
N LYS A 115 12.12 2.37 -8.65
CA LYS A 115 10.86 2.87 -9.19
C LYS A 115 10.13 3.76 -8.18
N PRO A 116 9.37 4.75 -8.65
CA PRO A 116 8.49 5.51 -7.78
C PRO A 116 7.41 4.61 -7.17
N PHE A 117 6.97 4.96 -5.96
CA PHE A 117 5.83 4.34 -5.31
C PHE A 117 4.73 5.35 -4.96
N LEU A 118 3.51 4.84 -4.84
CA LEU A 118 2.34 5.62 -4.47
C LEU A 118 1.60 4.94 -3.31
N ILE A 119 1.33 5.68 -2.24
CA ILE A 119 0.50 5.18 -1.14
C ILE A 119 -0.97 5.28 -1.53
N THR A 120 -1.61 4.17 -1.81
CA THR A 120 -2.96 4.15 -2.38
C THR A 120 -4.10 4.06 -1.39
N GLU A 121 -3.82 3.70 -0.13
CA GLU A 121 -4.75 3.82 0.97
C GLU A 121 -4.02 4.00 2.29
N TRP A 122 -4.53 4.92 3.10
CA TRP A 122 -4.13 5.16 4.48
C TRP A 122 -5.18 6.09 5.10
N TYR A 123 -5.47 5.92 6.40
CA TYR A 123 -6.34 6.80 7.19
C TYR A 123 -6.28 6.48 8.69
N VAL A 124 -6.84 7.41 9.48
CA VAL A 124 -7.22 7.22 10.89
C VAL A 124 -8.64 7.71 11.11
N LYS A 125 -9.28 7.21 12.18
CA LYS A 125 -10.68 7.46 12.54
C LYS A 125 -10.75 8.38 13.75
N GLY A 126 -11.60 9.40 13.74
CA GLY A 126 -11.82 10.29 14.89
C GLY A 126 -12.81 9.67 15.86
N GLU A 127 -12.46 9.57 17.14
CA GLU A 127 -13.36 9.07 18.19
C GLU A 127 -14.47 10.08 18.53
N ASP A 128 -14.17 11.38 18.42
CA ASP A 128 -15.08 12.47 18.74
C ASP A 128 -16.36 12.52 17.89
N VAL A 129 -16.37 11.89 16.71
CA VAL A 129 -17.59 11.71 15.90
C VAL A 129 -18.70 10.97 16.67
N ALA A 130 -18.34 10.04 17.56
CA ALA A 130 -19.28 9.27 18.37
C ALA A 130 -20.02 10.14 19.41
N LYS A 131 -19.46 11.32 19.74
CA LYS A 131 -20.11 12.29 20.63
C LYS A 131 -21.32 12.95 19.97
N THR A 132 -21.32 13.06 18.64
CA THR A 132 -22.41 13.64 17.85
C THR A 132 -23.30 12.58 17.21
N ASP A 133 -22.74 11.43 16.86
CA ASP A 133 -23.47 10.30 16.29
C ASP A 133 -22.94 8.97 16.89
N PRO A 134 -23.64 8.40 17.90
CA PRO A 134 -23.22 7.17 18.56
C PRO A 134 -23.20 5.92 17.66
N SER A 135 -23.72 5.98 16.42
CA SER A 135 -23.60 4.89 15.45
C SER A 135 -22.18 4.69 14.94
N PHE A 136 -21.27 5.63 15.22
CA PHE A 136 -19.86 5.49 14.86
C PHE A 136 -19.07 4.73 15.94
N THR A 137 -19.12 3.41 15.87
CA THR A 137 -18.34 2.49 16.73
C THR A 137 -16.85 2.46 16.34
N ASN A 138 -16.53 2.80 15.08
CA ASN A 138 -15.19 2.79 14.50
C ASN A 138 -14.47 1.41 14.53
N LEU A 139 -15.20 0.29 14.68
CA LEU A 139 -14.58 -1.04 14.78
C LEU A 139 -14.07 -1.57 13.43
N GLY A 140 -14.79 -1.32 12.34
CA GLY A 140 -14.42 -1.82 11.02
C GLY A 140 -13.21 -1.12 10.37
N GLY A 141 -12.38 -1.88 9.65
CA GLY A 141 -11.27 -1.36 8.84
C GLY A 141 -9.97 -1.06 9.61
N ALA A 142 -8.86 -1.00 8.87
CA ALA A 142 -7.50 -1.04 9.42
C ALA A 142 -6.91 0.31 9.88
N GLY A 143 -7.57 1.45 9.65
CA GLY A 143 -7.14 2.70 10.28
C GLY A 143 -7.42 2.66 11.78
N TRP A 144 -6.47 3.06 12.61
CA TRP A 144 -6.71 3.15 14.05
C TRP A 144 -7.48 4.40 14.43
N ILE A 145 -7.83 4.48 15.71
CA ILE A 145 -8.62 5.55 16.29
C ILE A 145 -7.69 6.61 16.90
N VAL A 146 -7.97 7.88 16.60
CA VAL A 146 -7.37 9.05 17.23
C VAL A 146 -8.46 9.85 17.96
N PRO A 147 -8.12 10.64 19.00
CA PRO A 147 -9.13 11.23 19.87
C PRO A 147 -10.07 12.22 19.17
N THR A 148 -9.56 13.00 18.21
CA THR A 148 -10.34 14.08 17.58
C THR A 148 -10.15 14.20 16.06
N GLN A 149 -11.06 14.91 15.41
CA GLN A 149 -10.89 15.36 14.02
C GLN A 149 -9.63 16.21 13.81
N GLN A 150 -9.20 16.96 14.82
CA GLN A 150 -7.94 17.71 14.79
C GLN A 150 -6.74 16.74 14.77
N ASP A 151 -6.80 15.66 15.54
CA ASP A 151 -5.74 14.63 15.56
C ASP A 151 -5.67 13.84 14.24
N ARG A 152 -6.80 13.66 13.55
CA ARG A 152 -6.78 13.15 12.16
C ARG A 152 -6.00 14.08 11.24
N GLY A 153 -6.15 15.39 11.43
CA GLY A 153 -5.38 16.41 10.72
C GLY A 153 -3.88 16.35 11.03
N HIS A 154 -3.51 16.25 12.31
CA HIS A 154 -2.10 16.09 12.71
C HIS A 154 -1.48 14.81 12.16
N PHE A 155 -2.21 13.70 12.19
CA PHE A 155 -1.78 12.45 11.57
C PHE A 155 -1.56 12.63 10.06
N TYR A 156 -2.48 13.33 9.37
CA TYR A 156 -2.30 13.61 7.94
C TYR A 156 -1.01 14.36 7.65
N GLU A 157 -0.75 15.44 8.38
CA GLU A 157 0.46 16.25 8.23
C GLU A 157 1.71 15.42 8.51
N HIS A 158 1.73 14.70 9.63
CA HIS A 158 2.86 13.87 10.01
C HIS A 158 3.18 12.80 8.96
N PHE A 159 2.19 11.99 8.58
CA PHE A 159 2.39 10.90 7.63
C PHE A 159 2.82 11.40 6.26
N THR A 160 2.25 12.51 5.78
CA THR A 160 2.61 13.06 4.46
C THR A 160 3.96 13.75 4.45
N LEU A 161 4.36 14.42 5.54
CA LEU A 161 5.70 14.99 5.65
C LEU A 161 6.76 13.89 5.58
N GLU A 162 6.57 12.77 6.30
CA GLU A 162 7.52 11.65 6.21
C GLU A 162 7.53 10.99 4.83
N LEU A 163 6.40 10.94 4.11
CA LEU A 163 6.39 10.47 2.72
C LEU A 163 7.19 11.40 1.79
N LEU A 164 7.15 12.71 2.03
CA LEU A 164 7.86 13.70 1.23
C LEU A 164 9.38 13.67 1.46
N GLU A 165 9.87 13.06 2.53
CA GLU A 165 11.30 12.83 2.75
C GLU A 165 11.86 11.72 1.82
N SER A 166 10.99 10.90 1.22
CA SER A 166 11.40 9.85 0.29
C SER A 166 11.40 10.35 -1.15
N PRO A 167 12.55 10.34 -1.85
CA PRO A 167 12.62 10.77 -3.26
C PRO A 167 11.89 9.81 -4.21
N LEU A 168 11.54 8.60 -3.75
CA LEU A 168 10.73 7.64 -4.54
C LEU A 168 9.23 7.80 -4.32
N CYS A 169 8.77 8.58 -3.33
CA CYS A 169 7.35 8.76 -3.12
C CYS A 169 6.76 9.71 -4.18
N ALA A 170 5.96 9.17 -5.09
CA ALA A 170 5.26 9.95 -6.11
C ALA A 170 3.92 10.53 -5.61
N GLY A 171 3.52 10.25 -4.37
CA GLY A 171 2.33 10.80 -3.75
C GLY A 171 1.49 9.79 -2.98
N TRP A 172 0.25 10.19 -2.67
CA TRP A 172 -0.65 9.42 -1.82
C TRP A 172 -2.14 9.68 -2.09
N HIS A 173 -2.98 8.73 -1.68
CA HIS A 173 -4.43 8.82 -1.70
C HIS A 173 -5.01 8.47 -0.32
N TRP A 174 -5.63 9.45 0.34
CA TRP A 174 -6.40 9.20 1.56
C TRP A 174 -7.58 8.27 1.25
N TYR A 175 -7.72 7.20 2.02
CA TYR A 175 -8.90 6.33 1.93
C TYR A 175 -9.87 6.72 3.04
N ARG A 176 -10.97 7.42 2.77
CA ARG A 176 -11.69 7.56 1.50
C ARG A 176 -12.44 8.89 1.47
N TYR A 177 -13.20 9.13 0.40
CA TYR A 177 -13.94 10.39 0.24
C TYR A 177 -15.01 10.61 1.34
N ILE A 178 -15.85 9.60 1.58
CA ILE A 178 -17.01 9.68 2.49
C ILE A 178 -16.96 8.56 3.51
N ASP A 179 -17.44 8.84 4.73
CA ASP A 179 -17.63 7.87 5.80
C ASP A 179 -18.41 6.63 5.38
N GLN A 180 -18.09 5.51 6.05
CA GLN A 180 -18.85 4.29 5.89
C GLN A 180 -20.00 4.31 6.90
N ILE A 181 -21.22 4.12 6.41
CA ILE A 181 -22.41 4.07 7.27
C ILE A 181 -22.94 2.65 7.26
N ASP A 182 -23.15 2.10 8.45
CA ASP A 182 -23.86 0.84 8.62
C ASP A 182 -25.21 1.13 9.29
N GLN A 183 -26.28 0.97 8.52
CA GLN A 183 -27.65 1.21 8.99
C GLN A 183 -28.26 -0.01 9.69
N VAL A 184 -27.62 -1.18 9.60
CA VAL A 184 -28.16 -2.45 10.10
C VAL A 184 -27.62 -2.75 11.48
N ASP A 185 -26.30 -2.73 11.64
CA ASP A 185 -25.63 -3.11 12.88
C ASP A 185 -25.13 -1.89 13.68
N GLY A 186 -25.26 -0.68 13.11
CA GLY A 186 -24.80 0.55 13.75
C GLY A 186 -23.28 0.59 13.91
N ASP A 187 -22.54 -0.08 13.00
CA ASP A 187 -21.06 -0.09 12.93
C ASP A 187 -20.54 0.94 11.91
N SER A 188 -21.00 2.19 12.01
CA SER A 188 -20.49 3.27 11.15
C SER A 188 -19.03 3.56 11.46
N VAL A 189 -18.26 3.96 10.44
CA VAL A 189 -16.81 4.16 10.55
C VAL A 189 -16.39 5.46 9.90
N ASN A 190 -15.64 6.25 10.66
CA ASN A 190 -15.18 7.58 10.31
C ASN A 190 -13.89 7.55 9.46
N LYS A 191 -14.02 7.08 8.21
CA LYS A 191 -12.91 6.97 7.23
C LYS A 191 -12.84 8.16 6.26
N GLY A 192 -13.95 8.86 6.11
CA GLY A 192 -14.19 9.89 5.11
C GLY A 192 -13.45 11.18 5.40
N MET A 193 -13.05 11.87 4.33
CA MET A 193 -12.81 13.31 4.38
C MET A 193 -14.10 14.09 4.68
N LEU A 194 -15.23 13.52 4.25
CA LEU A 194 -16.56 14.06 4.42
C LEU A 194 -17.46 13.08 5.18
N THR A 195 -18.49 13.63 5.83
CA THR A 195 -19.62 12.87 6.38
C THR A 195 -20.43 12.22 5.24
N ASN A 196 -21.36 11.33 5.60
CA ASN A 196 -22.33 10.75 4.65
C ASN A 196 -23.26 11.77 3.98
N SER A 197 -23.35 12.99 4.53
CA SER A 197 -24.17 14.09 4.06
C SER A 197 -23.34 15.14 3.30
N TYR A 198 -22.11 14.78 2.91
CA TYR A 198 -21.18 15.62 2.17
C TYR A 198 -20.70 16.86 2.93
N GLU A 199 -20.71 16.81 4.26
CA GLU A 199 -20.15 17.88 5.09
C GLU A 199 -18.67 17.62 5.34
N ASN A 200 -17.87 18.68 5.29
CA ASN A 200 -16.44 18.60 5.49
C ASN A 200 -16.08 18.36 6.96
N TYR A 201 -15.15 17.46 7.21
CA TYR A 201 -14.41 17.46 8.47
C TYR A 201 -13.35 18.56 8.46
N GLN A 202 -13.76 19.80 8.79
CA GLN A 202 -12.94 21.00 8.58
C GLN A 202 -11.50 20.92 9.14
N PRO A 203 -11.25 20.41 10.37
CA PRO A 203 -9.87 20.28 10.87
C PRO A 203 -8.97 19.41 10.00
N LEU A 204 -9.51 18.31 9.47
CA LEU A 204 -8.79 17.44 8.54
C LEU A 204 -8.58 18.15 7.19
N MET A 205 -9.61 18.80 6.65
CA MET A 205 -9.52 19.53 5.38
C MET A 205 -8.48 20.66 5.41
N ASP A 206 -8.40 21.39 6.52
CA ASP A 206 -7.42 22.45 6.71
C ASP A 206 -5.99 21.88 6.74
N ALA A 207 -5.77 20.76 7.42
CA ALA A 207 -4.49 20.05 7.43
C ALA A 207 -4.09 19.56 6.03
N MET A 208 -5.03 18.93 5.32
CA MET A 208 -4.80 18.49 3.94
C MET A 208 -4.41 19.67 3.03
N LYS A 209 -5.12 20.80 3.14
CA LYS A 209 -4.82 21.99 2.35
C LYS A 209 -3.42 22.56 2.66
N ARG A 210 -3.02 22.59 3.94
CA ARG A 210 -1.70 23.09 4.36
C ARG A 210 -0.55 22.30 3.77
N ILE A 211 -0.68 20.97 3.61
CA ILE A 211 0.34 20.16 2.95
C ILE A 211 0.21 20.29 1.43
N ASN A 212 -0.97 19.99 0.89
CA ASN A 212 -1.17 19.77 -0.55
C ASN A 212 -0.86 21.02 -1.40
N THR A 213 -1.05 22.22 -0.85
CA THR A 213 -0.74 23.48 -1.56
C THR A 213 0.74 23.84 -1.56
N ARG A 214 1.58 23.11 -0.83
CA ARG A 214 3.02 23.35 -0.67
C ARG A 214 3.87 22.11 -0.94
N VAL A 215 3.32 21.08 -1.59
CA VAL A 215 4.03 19.82 -1.82
C VAL A 215 5.35 20.04 -2.54
N TYR A 216 5.37 20.87 -3.58
CA TYR A 216 6.60 21.15 -4.33
C TYR A 216 7.64 21.92 -3.49
N ASP A 217 7.23 22.99 -2.79
CA ASP A 217 8.11 23.74 -1.88
C ASP A 217 8.68 22.86 -0.75
N LEU A 218 7.88 21.91 -0.25
CA LEU A 218 8.32 20.96 0.78
C LEU A 218 9.33 19.95 0.22
N ILE A 219 9.13 19.47 -1.02
CA ILE A 219 10.12 18.62 -1.71
C ILE A 219 11.43 19.38 -1.89
N GLU A 220 11.40 20.62 -2.38
CA GLU A 220 12.59 21.47 -2.50
C GLU A 220 13.34 21.60 -1.16
N PHE A 221 12.58 21.81 -0.08
CA PHE A 221 13.14 21.90 1.27
C PHE A 221 13.82 20.60 1.72
N PHE A 222 13.19 19.44 1.52
CA PHE A 222 13.76 18.14 1.94
C PHE A 222 14.94 17.71 1.06
N ASP A 223 14.87 17.94 -0.25
CA ASP A 223 15.93 17.59 -1.20
C ASP A 223 17.08 18.59 -1.20
N GLY A 224 16.90 19.78 -0.61
CA GLY A 224 17.85 20.88 -0.71
C GLY A 224 17.99 21.41 -2.15
N THR A 225 16.90 21.40 -2.91
CA THR A 225 16.83 21.82 -4.33
C THR A 225 16.02 23.09 -4.52
N ASP A 226 15.98 23.62 -5.75
CA ASP A 226 15.19 24.79 -6.14
C ASP A 226 14.69 24.61 -7.59
N PHE A 227 13.41 24.26 -7.75
CA PHE A 227 12.75 24.04 -9.03
C PHE A 227 12.47 25.34 -9.80
N THR A 228 12.64 26.52 -9.18
CA THR A 228 12.45 27.80 -9.88
C THR A 228 13.65 28.19 -10.75
N THR A 229 14.76 27.46 -10.64
CA THR A 229 16.01 27.74 -11.36
C THR A 229 16.25 26.85 -12.60
N GLY A 230 15.27 26.04 -12.99
CA GLY A 230 15.33 25.08 -14.11
C GLY A 230 14.71 25.54 -15.42
#